data_AF-A0A1B8ZWT9-F1
#
_entry.id   AF-A0A1B8ZWT9-F1
#
_cell.length_a   1.000
_cell.length_b   1.000
_cell.length_c   1.000
_cell.angle_alpha   90.00
_cell.angle_beta   90.00
_cell.angle_gamma   90.00
#
_symmetry.space_group_name_H-M   'P 1'
#
loop_
_entity.id
_entity.type
_entity.pdbx_description
1 polymer ?
#
loop_
_entity_poly.entity_id
_entity_poly.type
_entity_poly.pdbx_seq_one_letter_code
_entity_poly.pdbx_strand_id
1 'polypeptide(L)'
;MFSPTEWVIPGAGFISKTSECDALIQNGAFFMELDAAAIMENINKGINPDVIGAISSNRKFALVYKGEIIAQGSRYDKAYQKVLQEIRKVSYSSEKVGEYLENLYNRRRLVSVEDTLLLGTLPEKGVKMFLKLFDEFGNNIGQLIRSPNRNELYYKLLFGGKEIDIKSTIKLLDDKYRLRSLPIKEGEHLLYGDLNIPKEFTDRYAALGQIIYEDGLKYFLNAKKYGKVDGTVSVWVKADIYTDYGGQSINLDQFWKARDAGMSIEQAAFATFAGKQAKKFGFVKVRILDQDEQITRNRVELNFLK
;
A
#
# COMPACT_ATOMS: atom_id res chain seq x y z
N MET A 1 -40.33 -18.41 -16.79
CA MET A 1 -40.48 -16.94 -16.66
C MET A 1 -39.82 -16.59 -15.33
N PHE A 2 -38.60 -16.05 -15.34
CA PHE A 2 -37.79 -15.84 -14.13
C PHE A 2 -38.35 -14.66 -13.32
N SER A 3 -38.64 -14.88 -12.03
CA SER A 3 -39.13 -13.84 -11.11
C SER A 3 -37.96 -12.98 -10.57
N PRO A 4 -38.00 -11.64 -10.60
CA PRO A 4 -36.82 -10.79 -10.38
C PRO A 4 -36.36 -10.57 -8.92
N THR A 5 -36.73 -11.40 -7.94
CA THR A 5 -36.66 -11.01 -6.52
C THR A 5 -35.93 -11.99 -5.58
N GLU A 6 -34.81 -12.58 -6.00
CA GLU A 6 -33.91 -13.26 -5.06
C GLU A 6 -32.65 -12.43 -4.79
N TRP A 7 -32.83 -11.35 -4.05
CA TRP A 7 -31.80 -10.86 -3.12
C TRP A 7 -32.22 -11.31 -1.72
N VAL A 8 -31.83 -12.52 -1.33
CA VAL A 8 -32.16 -13.10 -0.01
C VAL A 8 -30.88 -13.47 0.70
N ILE A 9 -30.61 -12.88 1.87
CA ILE A 9 -30.09 -13.64 3.02
C ILE A 9 -30.80 -13.16 4.30
N PRO A 10 -31.62 -14.00 4.96
CA PRO A 10 -32.40 -13.60 6.12
C PRO A 10 -31.55 -13.54 7.40
N GLY A 11 -31.96 -12.64 8.31
CA GLY A 11 -31.91 -12.93 9.74
C GLY A 11 -30.76 -12.38 10.60
N ALA A 12 -29.94 -11.43 10.11
CA ALA A 12 -29.12 -10.54 11.00
C ALA A 12 -28.47 -9.34 10.28
N GLY A 13 -29.00 -8.92 9.13
CA GLY A 13 -28.63 -7.67 8.47
C GLY A 13 -28.19 -7.83 7.02
N PHE A 14 -29.15 -7.74 6.09
CA PHE A 14 -28.94 -7.36 4.68
C PHE A 14 -30.21 -6.67 4.15
N ILE A 15 -30.00 -5.76 3.20
CA ILE A 15 -30.95 -4.76 2.67
C ILE A 15 -32.14 -5.46 2.01
N SER A 16 -33.34 -5.21 2.52
CA SER A 16 -34.58 -5.95 2.21
C SER A 16 -35.76 -4.99 2.01
N LYS A 17 -35.53 -3.86 1.35
CA LYS A 17 -36.61 -3.05 0.78
C LYS A 17 -36.26 -2.74 -0.67
N THR A 18 -37.20 -3.04 -1.57
CA THR A 18 -37.09 -2.86 -3.02
C THR A 18 -36.47 -1.51 -3.40
N SER A 19 -36.89 -0.43 -2.75
CA SER A 19 -36.36 0.93 -2.99
C SER A 19 -34.85 1.09 -2.77
N GLU A 20 -34.26 0.36 -1.81
CA GLU A 20 -32.83 0.45 -1.48
C GLU A 20 -31.98 -0.30 -2.52
N CYS A 21 -32.49 -1.43 -3.01
CA CYS A 21 -31.90 -2.16 -4.13
C CYS A 21 -32.04 -1.37 -5.43
N ASP A 22 -33.18 -0.68 -5.64
CA ASP A 22 -33.42 0.14 -6.82
C ASP A 22 -32.41 1.29 -6.90
N ALA A 23 -32.12 1.98 -5.79
CA ALA A 23 -31.14 3.07 -5.77
C ALA A 23 -29.70 2.59 -6.05
N LEU A 24 -29.31 1.42 -5.52
CA LEU A 24 -27.99 0.82 -5.82
C LEU A 24 -27.88 0.41 -7.30
N ILE A 25 -28.91 -0.29 -7.82
CA ILE A 25 -28.95 -0.76 -9.21
C ILE A 25 -28.96 0.41 -10.19
N GLN A 26 -29.69 1.49 -9.90
CA GLN A 26 -29.68 2.72 -10.72
C GLN A 26 -28.28 3.34 -10.83
N ASN A 27 -27.45 3.17 -9.81
CA ASN A 27 -26.04 3.59 -9.82
C ASN A 27 -25.09 2.52 -10.37
N GLY A 28 -25.59 1.37 -10.84
CA GLY A 28 -24.75 0.27 -11.31
C GLY A 28 -23.94 -0.41 -10.20
N ALA A 29 -24.38 -0.30 -8.94
CA ALA A 29 -23.82 -1.01 -7.80
C ALA A 29 -24.64 -2.27 -7.48
N PHE A 30 -23.96 -3.32 -7.02
CA PHE A 30 -24.60 -4.57 -6.63
C PHE A 30 -23.78 -5.32 -5.59
N PHE A 31 -24.42 -6.19 -4.82
CA PHE A 31 -23.71 -7.09 -3.92
C PHE A 31 -23.32 -8.38 -4.62
N MET A 32 -22.18 -8.93 -4.26
CA MET A 32 -21.69 -10.22 -4.76
C MET A 32 -21.22 -11.06 -3.58
N GLU A 33 -21.51 -12.35 -3.60
CA GLU A 33 -20.90 -13.29 -2.66
C GLU A 33 -19.54 -13.77 -3.17
N LEU A 34 -18.52 -13.73 -2.31
CA LEU A 34 -17.15 -14.05 -2.68
C LEU A 34 -16.77 -15.54 -2.48
N ASP A 35 -17.53 -16.29 -1.68
CA ASP A 35 -17.22 -17.68 -1.29
C ASP A 35 -18.06 -18.75 -2.01
N ALA A 36 -18.46 -18.50 -3.27
CA ALA A 36 -19.29 -19.43 -4.03
C ALA A 36 -18.66 -20.84 -4.16
N ALA A 37 -17.34 -20.95 -4.28
CA ALA A 37 -16.64 -22.23 -4.40
C ALA A 37 -16.66 -23.05 -3.09
N ALA A 38 -16.49 -22.40 -1.93
CA ALA A 38 -16.59 -23.06 -0.63
C ALA A 38 -18.02 -23.53 -0.33
N ILE A 39 -19.03 -22.80 -0.83
CA ILE A 39 -20.44 -23.22 -0.77
C ILE A 39 -20.65 -24.47 -1.62
N MET A 40 -20.18 -24.47 -2.86
CA MET A 40 -20.30 -25.63 -3.77
C MET A 40 -19.61 -26.88 -3.19
N GLU A 41 -18.46 -26.74 -2.52
CA GLU A 41 -17.79 -27.85 -1.84
C GLU A 41 -18.61 -28.39 -0.65
N ASN A 42 -19.25 -27.52 0.14
CA ASN A 42 -20.10 -27.91 1.26
C ASN A 42 -21.42 -28.53 0.81
N ILE A 43 -21.99 -28.05 -0.31
CA ILE A 43 -23.15 -28.67 -0.97
C ILE A 43 -22.78 -30.07 -1.46
N ASN A 44 -21.60 -30.24 -2.07
CA ASN A 44 -21.09 -31.55 -2.48
C ASN A 44 -20.85 -32.52 -1.30
N LYS A 45 -20.67 -31.99 -0.08
CA LYS A 45 -20.61 -32.78 1.17
C LYS A 45 -21.99 -33.10 1.77
N GLY A 46 -23.08 -32.78 1.07
CA GLY A 46 -24.46 -33.09 1.48
C GLY A 46 -25.02 -32.15 2.55
N ILE A 47 -24.37 -31.01 2.81
CA ILE A 47 -24.88 -30.02 3.76
C ILE A 47 -25.98 -29.19 3.08
N ASN A 48 -27.14 -29.07 3.73
CA ASN A 48 -28.28 -28.33 3.19
C ASN A 48 -27.89 -26.85 2.93
N PRO A 49 -28.09 -26.31 1.71
CA PRO A 49 -27.86 -24.89 1.38
C PRO A 49 -28.50 -23.90 2.36
N ASP A 50 -29.69 -24.20 2.88
CA ASP A 50 -30.41 -23.35 3.84
C ASP A 50 -29.72 -23.32 5.21
N VAL A 51 -29.06 -24.43 5.58
CA VAL A 51 -28.26 -24.58 6.80
C VAL A 51 -26.89 -23.91 6.63
N ILE A 52 -26.28 -24.02 5.44
CA ILE A 52 -25.06 -23.27 5.06
C ILE A 52 -25.32 -21.76 5.13
N GLY A 53 -26.49 -21.34 4.65
CA GLY A 53 -26.93 -19.95 4.61
C GLY A 53 -27.10 -19.30 5.99
N ALA A 54 -27.60 -20.06 6.97
CA ALA A 54 -27.84 -19.56 8.34
C ALA A 54 -26.58 -19.59 9.26
N ILE A 55 -25.64 -20.50 9.01
CA ILE A 55 -24.59 -20.86 9.99
C ILE A 55 -23.23 -20.21 9.73
N SER A 56 -22.83 -19.96 8.49
CA SER A 56 -21.42 -19.60 8.24
C SER A 56 -21.13 -18.12 8.56
N SER A 57 -20.51 -17.89 9.73
CA SER A 57 -19.88 -16.61 10.12
C SER A 57 -18.80 -16.14 9.16
N ASN A 58 -18.37 -17.02 8.25
CA ASN A 58 -17.23 -16.82 7.39
C ASN A 58 -17.62 -16.37 5.97
N ARG A 59 -18.91 -16.36 5.61
CA ARG A 59 -19.36 -15.89 4.29
C ARG A 59 -19.00 -14.41 4.11
N LYS A 60 -18.26 -14.12 3.04
CA LYS A 60 -17.92 -12.75 2.65
C LYS A 60 -18.78 -12.27 1.50
N PHE A 61 -19.22 -11.04 1.62
CA PHE A 61 -19.94 -10.30 0.60
C PHE A 61 -19.10 -9.11 0.18
N ALA A 62 -19.14 -8.80 -1.10
CA ALA A 62 -18.60 -7.61 -1.70
C ALA A 62 -19.74 -6.67 -2.10
N LEU A 63 -19.53 -5.37 -1.91
CA LEU A 63 -20.22 -4.33 -2.64
C LEU A 63 -19.36 -4.00 -3.87
N VAL A 64 -19.92 -4.22 -5.05
CA VAL A 64 -19.29 -3.95 -6.33
C VAL A 64 -19.84 -2.67 -6.92
N TYR A 65 -18.97 -1.78 -7.37
CA TYR A 65 -19.30 -0.53 -8.04
C TYR A 65 -18.24 -0.20 -9.09
N LYS A 66 -18.67 0.19 -10.30
CA LYS A 66 -17.78 0.41 -11.46
C LYS A 66 -16.83 -0.75 -11.76
N GLY A 67 -17.30 -1.98 -11.53
CA GLY A 67 -16.51 -3.20 -11.76
C GLY A 67 -15.44 -3.51 -10.72
N GLU A 68 -15.37 -2.76 -9.61
CA GLU A 68 -14.42 -2.99 -8.52
C GLU A 68 -15.15 -3.30 -7.20
N ILE A 69 -14.52 -4.10 -6.34
CA ILE A 69 -14.98 -4.30 -4.96
C ILE A 69 -14.61 -3.03 -4.17
N ILE A 70 -15.61 -2.28 -3.72
CA ILE A 70 -15.40 -1.02 -2.97
C ILE A 70 -15.64 -1.18 -1.46
N ALA A 71 -16.17 -2.32 -1.06
CA ALA A 71 -16.22 -2.80 0.33
C ALA A 71 -16.42 -4.31 0.31
N GLN A 72 -15.83 -5.02 1.27
CA GLN A 72 -16.17 -6.42 1.51
C GLN A 72 -16.07 -6.77 2.99
N GLY A 73 -16.76 -7.83 3.38
CA GLY A 73 -16.68 -8.37 4.72
C GLY A 73 -17.76 -9.41 4.97
N SER A 74 -17.67 -10.05 6.14
CA SER A 74 -18.77 -10.89 6.61
C SER A 74 -19.82 -10.07 7.34
N ARG A 75 -20.95 -10.71 7.69
CA ARG A 75 -21.98 -10.10 8.53
C ARG A 75 -21.46 -9.63 9.90
N TYR A 76 -20.27 -10.05 10.34
CA TYR A 76 -19.67 -9.68 11.61
C TYR A 76 -18.52 -8.66 11.49
N ASP A 77 -18.14 -8.31 10.26
CA ASP A 77 -17.12 -7.30 10.02
C ASP A 77 -17.68 -5.90 10.30
N LYS A 78 -17.16 -5.23 11.34
CA LYS A 78 -17.63 -3.91 11.76
C LYS A 78 -17.44 -2.83 10.69
N ALA A 79 -16.36 -2.89 9.91
CA ALA A 79 -16.10 -1.92 8.86
C ALA A 79 -17.11 -2.09 7.73
N TYR A 80 -17.36 -3.33 7.33
CA TYR A 80 -18.36 -3.66 6.32
C TYR A 80 -19.78 -3.34 6.79
N GLN A 81 -20.15 -3.68 8.03
CA GLN A 81 -21.44 -3.31 8.63
C GLN A 81 -21.66 -1.79 8.62
N LYS A 82 -20.63 -1.01 8.94
CA LYS A 82 -20.71 0.45 8.88
C LYS A 82 -21.03 0.92 7.47
N VAL A 83 -20.38 0.35 6.45
CA VAL A 83 -20.69 0.67 5.04
C VAL A 83 -22.15 0.40 4.72
N LEU A 84 -22.68 -0.77 5.11
CA LEU A 84 -24.08 -1.13 4.87
C LEU A 84 -25.06 -0.20 5.59
N GLN A 85 -24.74 0.18 6.84
CA GLN A 85 -25.57 1.10 7.62
C GLN A 85 -25.62 2.50 7.01
N GLU A 86 -24.49 3.02 6.53
CA GLU A 86 -24.45 4.35 5.88
C GLU A 86 -25.23 4.34 4.56
N ILE A 87 -25.09 3.29 3.72
CA ILE A 87 -25.90 3.13 2.50
C ILE A 87 -27.39 3.11 2.84
N ARG A 88 -27.77 2.36 3.88
CA ARG A 88 -29.16 2.29 4.34
C ARG A 88 -29.71 3.65 4.78
N LYS A 89 -28.89 4.52 5.38
CA LYS A 89 -29.34 5.86 5.78
C LYS A 89 -29.66 6.76 4.59
N VAL A 90 -29.05 6.52 3.44
CA VAL A 90 -29.22 7.34 2.22
C VAL A 90 -30.02 6.66 1.12
N SER A 91 -30.48 5.43 1.35
CA SER A 91 -31.11 4.53 0.37
C SER A 91 -32.44 5.04 -0.22
N TYR A 92 -33.04 6.07 0.37
CA TYR A 92 -34.23 6.73 -0.16
C TYR A 92 -33.94 7.66 -1.36
N SER A 93 -32.67 7.91 -1.71
CA SER A 93 -32.27 8.79 -2.81
C SER A 93 -31.16 8.14 -3.63
N SER A 94 -31.44 7.92 -4.91
CA SER A 94 -30.46 7.40 -5.88
C SER A 94 -29.24 8.31 -6.00
N GLU A 95 -29.43 9.63 -5.97
CA GLU A 95 -28.35 10.62 -6.00
C GLU A 95 -27.43 10.48 -4.77
N LYS A 96 -28.00 10.44 -3.56
CA LYS A 96 -27.20 10.31 -2.32
C LYS A 96 -26.47 8.97 -2.23
N VAL A 97 -27.09 7.90 -2.74
CA VAL A 97 -26.41 6.59 -2.87
C VAL A 97 -25.23 6.71 -3.84
N GLY A 98 -25.39 7.36 -4.99
CA GLY A 98 -24.32 7.63 -5.94
C GLY A 98 -23.15 8.39 -5.32
N GLU A 99 -23.41 9.49 -4.61
CA GLU A 99 -22.38 10.26 -3.90
C GLU A 99 -21.61 9.40 -2.89
N TYR A 100 -22.32 8.59 -2.11
CA TYR A 100 -21.69 7.72 -1.12
C TYR A 100 -20.81 6.63 -1.78
N LEU A 101 -21.27 6.03 -2.88
CA LEU A 101 -20.52 5.04 -3.65
C LEU A 101 -19.26 5.64 -4.28
N GLU A 102 -19.35 6.85 -4.84
CA GLU A 102 -18.19 7.57 -5.38
C GLU A 102 -17.17 7.90 -4.30
N ASN A 103 -17.63 8.31 -3.12
CA ASN A 103 -16.74 8.56 -1.98
C ASN A 103 -16.00 7.29 -1.55
N LEU A 104 -16.68 6.14 -1.51
CA LEU A 104 -16.03 4.86 -1.24
C LEU A 104 -15.07 4.43 -2.36
N TYR A 105 -15.45 4.64 -3.61
CA TYR A 105 -14.64 4.28 -4.77
C TYR A 105 -13.34 5.07 -4.83
N ASN A 106 -13.42 6.38 -4.60
CA ASN A 106 -12.32 7.34 -4.71
C ASN A 106 -11.47 7.44 -3.44
N ARG A 107 -11.84 6.74 -2.36
CA ARG A 107 -11.02 6.72 -1.15
C ARG A 107 -9.66 6.09 -1.45
N ARG A 108 -8.63 6.59 -0.78
CA ARG A 108 -7.31 5.97 -0.78
C ARG A 108 -7.37 4.56 -0.19
N ARG A 109 -6.84 3.57 -0.90
CA ARG A 109 -6.85 2.15 -0.49
C ARG A 109 -5.47 1.69 -0.07
N LEU A 110 -5.40 0.88 0.97
CA LEU A 110 -4.16 0.23 1.37
C LEU A 110 -3.79 -0.87 0.36
N VAL A 111 -2.52 -0.94 -0.02
CA VAL A 111 -2.01 -1.94 -0.96
C VAL A 111 -1.04 -2.89 -0.26
N SER A 112 -1.08 -4.16 -0.64
CA SER A 112 -0.14 -5.20 -0.26
C SER A 112 0.32 -6.01 -1.47
N VAL A 113 1.46 -6.67 -1.33
CA VAL A 113 1.86 -7.74 -2.28
C VAL A 113 1.09 -9.02 -1.98
N GLU A 114 0.83 -9.82 -3.01
CA GLU A 114 0.18 -11.13 -2.91
C GLU A 114 0.87 -12.05 -1.89
N ASP A 115 2.20 -12.07 -1.93
CA ASP A 115 3.03 -12.80 -0.99
C ASP A 115 4.24 -11.96 -0.56
N THR A 116 4.29 -11.64 0.73
CA THR A 116 5.37 -10.84 1.33
C THR A 116 6.71 -11.57 1.41
N LEU A 117 6.72 -12.90 1.26
CA LEU A 117 7.93 -13.72 1.21
C LEU A 117 8.71 -13.51 -0.10
N LEU A 118 8.05 -13.03 -1.15
CA LEU A 118 8.68 -12.69 -2.43
C LEU A 118 9.49 -11.40 -2.39
N LEU A 119 9.34 -10.59 -1.34
CA LEU A 119 10.10 -9.35 -1.20
C LEU A 119 11.59 -9.65 -1.03
N GLY A 120 12.41 -9.06 -1.88
CA GLY A 120 13.87 -9.23 -1.89
C GLY A 120 14.41 -10.57 -2.41
N THR A 121 13.55 -11.48 -2.88
CA THR A 121 14.01 -12.73 -3.51
C THR A 121 14.50 -12.50 -4.94
N LEU A 122 15.16 -13.46 -5.58
CA LEU A 122 15.49 -13.37 -7.01
C LEU A 122 14.34 -13.93 -7.86
N PRO A 123 14.12 -13.42 -9.09
CA PRO A 123 13.12 -14.00 -9.97
C PRO A 123 13.52 -15.42 -10.37
N GLU A 124 12.53 -16.32 -10.50
CA GLU A 124 12.75 -17.70 -10.96
C GLU A 124 13.22 -17.75 -12.42
N LYS A 125 12.75 -16.81 -13.26
CA LYS A 125 13.08 -16.70 -14.68
C LYS A 125 13.28 -15.24 -15.07
N GLY A 126 14.25 -15.00 -15.96
CA GLY A 126 14.57 -13.66 -16.45
C GLY A 126 15.24 -12.77 -15.41
N VAL A 127 15.30 -11.46 -15.70
CA VAL A 127 15.97 -10.47 -14.84
C VAL A 127 14.99 -9.69 -13.98
N LYS A 128 13.76 -9.48 -14.46
CA LYS A 128 12.72 -8.72 -13.77
C LYS A 128 11.93 -9.59 -12.78
N MET A 129 11.60 -9.04 -11.62
CA MET A 129 10.66 -9.62 -10.67
C MET A 129 9.31 -8.91 -10.79
N PHE A 130 8.23 -9.68 -10.81
CA PHE A 130 6.86 -9.16 -10.85
C PHE A 130 6.15 -9.51 -9.55
N LEU A 131 5.83 -8.49 -8.75
CA LEU A 131 5.11 -8.64 -7.49
C LEU A 131 3.67 -8.21 -7.73
N LYS A 132 2.72 -9.16 -7.68
CA LYS A 132 1.30 -8.82 -7.81
C LYS A 132 0.86 -7.97 -6.63
N LEU A 133 0.08 -6.94 -6.92
CA LEU A 133 -0.42 -6.01 -5.93
C LEU A 133 -1.93 -6.16 -5.79
N PHE A 134 -2.38 -6.16 -4.55
CA PHE A 134 -3.79 -6.20 -4.20
C PHE A 134 -4.11 -5.05 -3.25
N ASP A 135 -5.29 -4.46 -3.40
CA ASP A 135 -5.80 -3.56 -2.37
C ASP A 135 -6.33 -4.35 -1.16
N GLU A 136 -6.67 -3.64 -0.08
CA GLU A 136 -7.24 -4.23 1.14
C GLU A 136 -8.58 -4.95 0.94
N PHE A 137 -9.18 -4.81 -0.24
CA PHE A 137 -10.38 -5.53 -0.65
C PHE A 137 -10.08 -6.70 -1.59
N GLY A 138 -8.82 -7.04 -1.84
CA GLY A 138 -8.46 -8.15 -2.70
C GLY A 138 -8.67 -7.86 -4.19
N ASN A 139 -8.91 -6.60 -4.59
CA ASN A 139 -8.87 -6.25 -5.99
C ASN A 139 -7.42 -6.28 -6.47
N ASN A 140 -7.16 -6.92 -7.60
CA ASN A 140 -5.87 -6.82 -8.27
C ASN A 140 -5.70 -5.42 -8.84
N ILE A 141 -4.71 -4.68 -8.35
CA ILE A 141 -4.43 -3.32 -8.82
C ILE A 141 -3.34 -3.27 -9.90
N GLY A 142 -2.69 -4.40 -10.19
CA GLY A 142 -1.55 -4.49 -11.11
C GLY A 142 -0.34 -5.19 -10.49
N GLN A 143 0.85 -4.85 -10.98
CA GLN A 143 2.09 -5.47 -10.53
C GLN A 143 3.18 -4.43 -10.30
N LEU A 144 3.94 -4.56 -9.22
CA LEU A 144 5.20 -3.87 -9.04
C LEU A 144 6.30 -4.66 -9.75
N ILE A 145 6.96 -4.04 -10.72
CA ILE A 145 8.08 -4.61 -11.47
C ILE A 145 9.36 -4.10 -10.84
N ARG A 146 10.20 -5.00 -10.33
CA ARG A 146 11.57 -4.68 -9.92
C ARG A 146 12.56 -5.15 -10.98
N SER A 147 13.44 -4.26 -11.40
CA SER A 147 14.53 -4.53 -12.34
C SER A 147 15.89 -4.25 -11.67
N PRO A 148 16.71 -5.28 -11.39
CA PRO A 148 18.04 -5.08 -10.86
C PRO A 148 19.03 -4.64 -11.94
N ASN A 149 19.93 -3.72 -11.60
CA ASN A 149 21.06 -3.30 -12.43
C ASN A 149 22.26 -2.99 -11.53
N ARG A 150 23.27 -3.88 -11.51
CA ARG A 150 24.47 -3.78 -10.65
C ARG A 150 24.11 -3.56 -9.17
N ASN A 151 24.28 -2.34 -8.66
CA ASN A 151 24.05 -1.94 -7.27
C ASN A 151 22.73 -1.16 -7.11
N GLU A 152 21.85 -1.21 -8.10
CA GLU A 152 20.61 -0.46 -8.13
C GLU A 152 19.42 -1.36 -8.44
N LEU A 153 18.26 -1.00 -7.90
CA LEU A 153 16.96 -1.57 -8.20
C LEU A 153 16.06 -0.47 -8.74
N TYR A 154 15.48 -0.71 -9.90
CA TYR A 154 14.52 0.17 -10.56
C TYR A 154 13.12 -0.39 -10.42
N TYR A 155 12.15 0.46 -10.09
CA TYR A 155 10.77 0.05 -9.89
C TYR A 155 9.85 0.71 -10.92
N LYS A 156 8.96 -0.10 -11.48
CA LYS A 156 7.85 0.34 -12.35
C LYS A 156 6.56 -0.31 -11.90
N LEU A 157 5.43 0.26 -12.30
CA LEU A 157 4.11 -0.33 -12.09
C LEU A 157 3.55 -0.84 -13.41
N LEU A 158 3.09 -2.08 -13.47
CA LEU A 158 2.22 -2.56 -14.54
C LEU A 158 0.77 -2.29 -14.12
N PHE A 159 0.13 -1.29 -14.74
CA PHE A 159 -1.24 -0.88 -14.44
C PHE A 159 -2.06 -0.84 -15.73
N GLY A 160 -3.21 -1.53 -15.76
CA GLY A 160 -4.05 -1.60 -16.96
C GLY A 160 -3.31 -2.14 -18.21
N GLY A 161 -2.35 -3.05 -18.02
CA GLY A 161 -1.52 -3.61 -19.09
C GLY A 161 -0.40 -2.70 -19.60
N LYS A 162 -0.19 -1.52 -18.98
CA LYS A 162 0.88 -0.58 -19.36
C LYS A 162 1.94 -0.50 -18.26
N GLU A 163 3.22 -0.54 -18.66
CA GLU A 163 4.32 -0.21 -17.73
C GLU A 163 4.36 1.31 -17.52
N ILE A 164 4.36 1.72 -16.26
CA ILE A 164 4.40 3.11 -15.81
C ILE A 164 5.64 3.28 -14.95
N ASP A 165 6.44 4.29 -15.28
CA ASP A 165 7.60 4.68 -14.48
C ASP A 165 7.11 5.43 -13.23
N ILE A 166 7.38 4.84 -12.07
CA ILE A 166 7.05 5.43 -10.77
C ILE A 166 8.24 6.15 -10.13
N LYS A 167 9.28 6.43 -10.91
CA LYS A 167 10.48 7.22 -10.55
C LYS A 167 11.05 6.81 -9.21
N SER A 168 11.14 5.50 -8.99
CA SER A 168 11.52 4.92 -7.70
C SER A 168 12.72 4.00 -7.87
N THR A 169 13.77 4.27 -7.11
CA THR A 169 15.00 3.47 -7.11
C THR A 169 15.53 3.21 -5.71
N ILE A 170 16.16 2.05 -5.52
CA ILE A 170 16.94 1.73 -4.33
C ILE A 170 18.36 1.42 -4.78
N LYS A 171 19.36 2.04 -4.15
CA LYS A 171 20.77 1.93 -4.52
C LYS A 171 21.58 1.48 -3.31
N LEU A 172 22.50 0.54 -3.51
CA LEU A 172 23.57 0.26 -2.57
C LEU A 172 24.76 1.14 -2.92
N LEU A 173 25.08 2.04 -2.00
CA LEU A 173 26.19 2.97 -2.13
C LEU A 173 27.36 2.51 -1.27
N ASP A 174 28.57 2.76 -1.76
CA ASP A 174 29.83 2.49 -1.08
C ASP A 174 30.82 3.64 -1.27
N ASP A 175 32.04 3.49 -0.78
CA ASP A 175 33.11 4.49 -0.87
C ASP A 175 33.53 4.81 -2.31
N LYS A 176 33.32 3.89 -3.26
CA LYS A 176 33.64 4.02 -4.69
C LYS A 176 32.43 4.46 -5.52
N TYR A 177 31.23 4.09 -5.08
CA TYR A 177 29.95 4.32 -5.71
C TYR A 177 29.05 5.14 -4.78
N ARG A 178 29.44 6.41 -4.59
CA ARG A 178 28.69 7.39 -3.78
C ARG A 178 28.05 8.46 -4.64
N LEU A 179 26.86 8.91 -4.24
CA LEU A 179 26.33 10.18 -4.71
C LEU A 179 27.15 11.30 -4.06
N ARG A 180 27.49 12.34 -4.83
CA ARG A 180 28.29 13.48 -4.34
C ARG A 180 27.65 14.03 -3.06
N SER A 181 28.49 14.36 -2.07
CA SER A 181 28.14 14.84 -0.72
C SER A 181 27.53 13.84 0.27
N LEU A 182 27.28 12.58 -0.10
CA LEU A 182 26.70 11.64 0.87
C LEU A 182 27.71 11.14 1.93
N PRO A 183 27.29 11.05 3.20
CA PRO A 183 28.15 10.72 4.33
C PRO A 183 28.51 9.22 4.44
N ILE A 184 29.23 8.68 3.46
CA ILE A 184 29.66 7.28 3.40
C ILE A 184 31.16 7.19 3.76
N LYS A 185 31.48 6.47 4.84
CA LYS A 185 32.88 6.22 5.23
C LYS A 185 33.48 5.07 4.41
N GLU A 186 34.81 5.02 4.37
CA GLU A 186 35.55 3.93 3.72
C GLU A 186 35.08 2.56 4.26
N GLY A 187 34.77 1.64 3.34
CA GLY A 187 34.30 0.29 3.64
C GLY A 187 32.83 0.17 4.06
N GLU A 188 32.07 1.27 4.17
CA GLU A 188 30.64 1.20 4.49
C GLU A 188 29.78 0.93 3.25
N HIS A 189 28.77 0.07 3.41
CA HIS A 189 27.72 -0.11 2.40
C HIS A 189 26.37 0.37 2.93
N LEU A 190 25.87 1.47 2.37
CA LEU A 190 24.64 2.12 2.81
C LEU A 190 23.59 2.13 1.70
N LEU A 191 22.36 1.76 2.04
CA LEU A 191 21.24 1.85 1.11
C LEU A 191 20.68 3.26 1.03
N TYR A 192 20.51 3.73 -0.19
CA TYR A 192 19.84 4.97 -0.51
C TYR A 192 18.55 4.68 -1.28
N GLY A 193 17.43 5.24 -0.84
CA GLY A 193 16.15 5.13 -1.54
C GLY A 193 15.69 6.48 -2.04
N ASP A 194 15.43 6.58 -3.34
CA ASP A 194 14.81 7.74 -3.97
C ASP A 194 13.45 7.31 -4.53
N LEU A 195 12.38 7.67 -3.81
CA LEU A 195 11.01 7.19 -4.05
C LEU A 195 10.10 8.35 -4.45
N ASN A 196 10.08 8.69 -5.74
CA ASN A 196 9.30 9.80 -6.28
C ASN A 196 8.04 9.30 -7.01
N ILE A 197 7.25 8.48 -6.32
CA ILE A 197 6.01 7.90 -6.85
C ILE A 197 5.07 9.03 -7.30
N PRO A 198 4.50 9.00 -8.52
CA PRO A 198 3.56 10.03 -8.97
C PRO A 198 2.34 10.14 -8.06
N LYS A 199 1.86 11.38 -7.86
CA LYS A 199 0.74 11.66 -6.94
C LYS A 199 -0.55 10.93 -7.30
N GLU A 200 -0.83 10.78 -8.59
CA GLU A 200 -1.98 10.02 -9.10
C GLU A 200 -2.07 8.60 -8.53
N PHE A 201 -0.92 7.96 -8.25
CA PHE A 201 -0.89 6.66 -7.58
C PHE A 201 -0.98 6.81 -6.08
N THR A 202 -0.26 7.75 -5.48
CA THR A 202 -0.28 7.89 -4.01
C THR A 202 -1.61 8.40 -3.48
N ASP A 203 -2.39 9.14 -4.27
CA ASP A 203 -3.71 9.63 -3.88
C ASP A 203 -4.73 8.48 -3.85
N ARG A 204 -4.58 7.49 -4.74
CA ARG A 204 -5.42 6.29 -4.79
C ARG A 204 -4.93 5.15 -3.92
N TYR A 205 -3.62 5.02 -3.76
CA TYR A 205 -2.99 3.85 -3.15
C TYR A 205 -1.99 4.25 -2.06
N ALA A 206 -2.16 3.65 -0.88
CA ALA A 206 -1.22 3.76 0.23
C ALA A 206 -0.21 2.59 0.23
N ALA A 207 0.85 2.72 1.03
CA ALA A 207 1.88 1.70 1.27
C ALA A 207 2.77 1.27 0.07
N LEU A 208 2.56 1.76 -1.16
CA LEU A 208 3.47 1.48 -2.29
C LEU A 208 4.95 1.81 -1.97
N GLY A 209 5.21 2.99 -1.39
CA GLY A 209 6.58 3.36 -0.99
C GLY A 209 7.16 2.45 0.08
N GLN A 210 6.34 1.95 1.01
CA GLN A 210 6.76 0.97 2.01
C GLN A 210 7.13 -0.35 1.35
N ILE A 211 6.31 -0.86 0.44
CA ILE A 211 6.59 -2.11 -0.30
C ILE A 211 7.93 -2.01 -1.03
N ILE A 212 8.17 -0.92 -1.77
CA ILE A 212 9.42 -0.70 -2.52
C ILE A 212 10.62 -0.65 -1.57
N TYR A 213 10.50 0.09 -0.46
CA TYR A 213 11.58 0.24 0.51
C TYR A 213 11.93 -1.09 1.18
N GLU A 214 10.92 -1.84 1.62
CA GLU A 214 11.10 -3.16 2.25
C GLU A 214 11.69 -4.18 1.27
N ASP A 215 11.20 -4.17 0.04
CA ASP A 215 11.69 -5.04 -1.02
C ASP A 215 13.18 -4.81 -1.31
N GLY A 216 13.56 -3.55 -1.51
CA GLY A 216 14.95 -3.19 -1.79
C GLY A 216 15.87 -3.50 -0.61
N LEU A 217 15.42 -3.22 0.62
CA LEU A 217 16.17 -3.60 1.82
C LEU A 217 16.41 -5.10 1.89
N LYS A 218 15.36 -5.90 1.78
CA LYS A 218 15.47 -7.37 1.80
C LYS A 218 16.38 -7.87 0.68
N TYR A 219 16.29 -7.30 -0.52
CA TYR A 219 17.12 -7.69 -1.66
C TYR A 219 18.61 -7.57 -1.34
N PHE A 220 19.05 -6.40 -0.88
CA PHE A 220 20.46 -6.15 -0.61
C PHE A 220 20.94 -6.84 0.67
N LEU A 221 20.09 -6.94 1.71
CA LEU A 221 20.42 -7.65 2.94
C LEU A 221 20.59 -9.16 2.73
N ASN A 222 19.83 -9.77 1.82
CA ASN A 222 19.88 -11.22 1.55
C ASN A 222 21.00 -11.60 0.56
N ALA A 223 21.44 -10.65 -0.28
CA ALA A 223 22.37 -10.94 -1.36
C ALA A 223 23.84 -10.91 -0.89
N LYS A 224 24.40 -12.09 -0.60
CA LYS A 224 25.79 -12.28 -0.15
C LYS A 224 26.85 -11.56 -1.00
N LYS A 225 26.61 -11.40 -2.31
CA LYS A 225 27.55 -10.74 -3.24
C LYS A 225 27.86 -9.28 -2.89
N TYR A 226 26.98 -8.61 -2.15
CA TYR A 226 27.15 -7.22 -1.75
C TYR A 226 27.83 -7.04 -0.39
N GLY A 227 28.21 -8.15 0.26
CA GLY A 227 28.78 -8.10 1.59
C GLY A 227 27.78 -7.65 2.64
N LYS A 228 28.29 -6.95 3.66
CA LYS A 228 27.50 -6.47 4.78
C LYS A 228 26.90 -5.11 4.45
N VAL A 229 25.57 -5.00 4.51
CA VAL A 229 24.88 -3.70 4.54
C VAL A 229 24.94 -3.14 5.95
N ASP A 230 25.55 -1.97 6.10
CA ASP A 230 25.79 -1.32 7.40
C ASP A 230 24.60 -0.47 7.85
N GLY A 231 23.78 -0.03 6.91
CA GLY A 231 22.66 0.86 7.20
C GLY A 231 22.00 1.45 5.96
N THR A 232 21.35 2.58 6.16
CA THR A 232 20.75 3.39 5.11
C THR A 232 21.24 4.83 5.22
N VAL A 233 21.37 5.52 4.09
CA VAL A 233 21.68 6.95 4.00
C VAL A 233 20.45 7.68 3.48
N SER A 234 20.15 8.82 4.08
CA SER A 234 18.97 9.62 3.80
C SER A 234 19.38 11.06 3.48
N VAL A 235 18.80 11.59 2.40
CA VAL A 235 18.86 13.02 2.07
C VAL A 235 17.46 13.50 1.80
N TRP A 236 17.03 14.48 2.59
CA TRP A 236 15.69 15.04 2.53
C TRP A 236 15.81 16.54 2.25
N VAL A 237 15.24 17.00 1.14
CA VAL A 237 15.44 18.38 0.67
C VAL A 237 14.13 19.04 0.26
N LYS A 238 14.14 20.37 0.27
CA LYS A 238 13.22 21.18 -0.55
C LYS A 238 13.76 21.24 -1.97
N ALA A 239 12.95 20.89 -2.94
CA ALA A 239 13.34 20.88 -4.35
C ALA A 239 12.11 20.82 -5.26
N ASP A 240 12.25 21.35 -6.48
CA ASP A 240 11.17 21.43 -7.48
C ASP A 240 10.66 20.04 -7.92
N ILE A 241 11.49 19.00 -7.78
CA ILE A 241 11.07 17.61 -8.00
C ILE A 241 9.94 17.18 -7.07
N TYR A 242 9.72 17.89 -5.96
CA TYR A 242 8.66 17.68 -5.00
C TYR A 242 7.51 18.70 -5.13
N THR A 243 7.42 19.47 -6.22
CA THR A 243 6.36 20.48 -6.42
C THR A 243 4.98 19.88 -6.19
N ASP A 244 4.73 18.70 -6.78
CA ASP A 244 3.48 17.98 -6.58
C ASP A 244 3.23 17.68 -5.09
N TYR A 245 4.28 17.45 -4.30
CA TYR A 245 4.23 17.17 -2.85
C TYR A 245 4.40 18.41 -1.96
N GLY A 246 4.21 19.63 -2.48
CA GLY A 246 4.33 20.87 -1.70
C GLY A 246 5.76 21.43 -1.63
N GLY A 247 6.62 21.06 -2.57
CA GLY A 247 7.97 21.60 -2.75
C GLY A 247 9.05 20.99 -1.85
N GLN A 248 8.71 19.94 -1.08
CA GLN A 248 9.67 19.28 -0.19
C GLN A 248 9.38 17.79 0.00
N SER A 249 10.42 17.02 0.36
CA SER A 249 10.24 15.61 0.65
C SER A 249 9.38 15.40 1.91
N ILE A 250 8.56 14.34 1.94
CA ILE A 250 7.71 14.03 3.09
C ILE A 250 8.51 13.76 4.37
N ASN A 251 9.72 13.20 4.24
CA ASN A 251 10.60 12.97 5.38
C ASN A 251 11.12 14.28 5.97
N LEU A 252 11.39 15.30 5.14
CA LEU A 252 11.80 16.62 5.62
C LEU A 252 10.67 17.29 6.42
N ASP A 253 9.44 17.22 5.91
CA ASP A 253 8.24 17.72 6.59
C ASP A 253 8.03 17.03 7.96
N GLN A 254 8.06 15.69 7.97
CA GLN A 254 7.88 14.90 9.18
C GLN A 254 8.98 15.15 10.22
N PHE A 255 10.24 15.27 9.76
CA PHE A 255 11.37 15.56 10.63
C PHE A 255 11.19 16.90 11.33
N TRP A 256 10.88 17.97 10.58
CA TRP A 256 10.72 19.30 11.18
C TRP A 256 9.47 19.41 12.04
N LYS A 257 8.35 18.76 11.69
CA LYS A 257 7.18 18.65 12.59
C LYS A 257 7.53 18.00 13.92
N ALA A 258 8.35 16.94 13.92
CA ALA A 258 8.81 16.29 15.13
C ALA A 258 9.78 17.18 15.95
N ARG A 259 10.70 17.88 15.27
CA ARG A 259 11.60 18.84 15.92
C ARG A 259 10.85 20.00 16.57
N ASP A 260 9.85 20.55 15.88
CA ASP A 260 9.02 21.65 16.36
C ASP A 260 8.13 21.21 17.53
N ALA A 261 7.82 19.92 17.64
CA ALA A 261 7.18 19.30 18.80
C ALA A 261 8.14 18.99 19.97
N GLY A 262 9.41 19.42 19.89
CA GLY A 262 10.40 19.28 20.97
C GLY A 262 11.20 17.98 20.97
N MET A 263 11.06 17.12 19.96
CA MET A 263 11.84 15.88 19.87
C MET A 263 13.32 16.17 19.56
N SER A 264 14.23 15.34 20.07
CA SER A 264 15.65 15.37 19.69
C SER A 264 15.83 15.08 18.19
N ILE A 265 17.01 15.35 17.63
CA ILE A 265 17.28 15.05 16.21
C ILE A 265 17.10 13.55 15.91
N GLU A 266 17.62 12.69 16.77
CA GLU A 266 17.50 11.23 16.61
C GLU A 266 16.04 10.78 16.68
N GLN A 267 15.27 11.29 17.65
CA GLN A 267 13.84 11.00 17.78
C GLN A 267 13.07 11.48 16.54
N ALA A 268 13.35 12.70 16.07
CA ALA A 268 12.73 13.25 14.87
C ALA A 268 13.09 12.47 13.61
N ALA A 269 14.34 12.02 13.47
CA ALA A 269 14.79 11.17 12.37
C ALA A 269 13.99 9.86 12.34
N PHE A 270 13.82 9.20 13.50
CA PHE A 270 13.02 7.98 13.61
C PHE A 270 11.50 8.19 13.51
N ALA A 271 11.00 9.43 13.63
CA ALA A 271 9.59 9.75 13.41
C ALA A 271 9.21 9.80 11.92
N THR A 272 10.19 9.98 11.04
CA THR A 272 10.00 10.02 9.58
C THR A 272 9.62 8.65 8.99
N PHE A 273 9.10 8.63 7.76
CA PHE A 273 8.84 7.40 7.01
C PHE A 273 10.12 6.56 6.89
N ALA A 274 11.22 7.16 6.40
CA ALA A 274 12.50 6.46 6.23
C ALA A 274 13.04 5.93 7.57
N GLY A 275 12.97 6.72 8.64
CA GLY A 275 13.42 6.30 9.97
C GLY A 275 12.59 5.15 10.55
N LYS A 276 11.25 5.18 10.40
CA LYS A 276 10.38 4.07 10.81
C LYS A 276 10.74 2.78 10.09
N GLN A 277 11.03 2.85 8.78
CA GLN A 277 11.48 1.69 8.03
C GLN A 277 12.87 1.23 8.46
N ALA A 278 13.84 2.14 8.61
CA ALA A 278 15.19 1.80 9.06
C ALA A 278 15.17 1.06 10.42
N LYS A 279 14.37 1.56 11.37
CA LYS A 279 14.16 0.94 12.68
C LYS A 279 13.54 -0.46 12.57
N LYS A 280 12.57 -0.67 11.68
CA LYS A 280 11.95 -1.98 11.42
C LYS A 280 12.98 -3.03 10.98
N PHE A 281 14.07 -2.63 10.33
CA PHE A 281 15.16 -3.50 9.88
C PHE A 281 16.37 -3.51 10.83
N GLY A 282 16.22 -2.98 12.05
CA GLY A 282 17.26 -3.04 13.08
C GLY A 282 18.35 -1.97 12.95
N PHE A 283 18.16 -0.95 12.12
CA PHE A 283 19.05 0.22 12.10
C PHE A 283 18.54 1.22 13.13
N VAL A 284 19.15 1.20 14.32
CA VAL A 284 18.65 1.91 15.51
C VAL A 284 19.53 3.08 15.94
N LYS A 285 20.62 3.36 15.23
CA LYS A 285 21.48 4.52 15.50
C LYS A 285 21.38 5.56 14.40
N VAL A 286 21.32 6.83 14.78
CA VAL A 286 21.42 7.95 13.83
C VAL A 286 22.82 8.51 13.86
N ARG A 287 23.46 8.62 12.69
CA ARG A 287 24.68 9.40 12.51
C ARG A 287 24.38 10.64 11.68
N ILE A 288 24.65 11.79 12.27
CA ILE A 288 24.71 13.09 11.61
C ILE A 288 26.21 13.36 11.46
N LEU A 289 26.69 13.83 10.31
CA LEU A 289 28.09 14.27 10.26
C LEU A 289 28.19 15.71 10.78
N ASP A 290 29.20 15.94 11.60
CA ASP A 290 29.56 17.25 12.15
C ASP A 290 30.11 18.16 11.05
N GLN A 291 29.20 18.75 10.28
CA GLN A 291 29.43 19.95 9.49
C GLN A 291 28.12 20.76 9.56
N ASP A 292 28.20 22.00 10.00
CA ASP A 292 27.07 22.90 10.32
C ASP A 292 26.05 23.11 9.17
N GLU A 293 26.30 22.57 7.97
CA GLU A 293 25.46 22.70 6.78
C GLU A 293 24.50 21.51 6.52
N GLN A 294 24.59 20.40 7.26
CA GLN A 294 23.87 19.15 6.89
C GLN A 294 22.45 19.02 7.49
N ILE A 295 22.10 19.82 8.49
CA ILE A 295 20.75 19.90 9.05
C ILE A 295 20.30 21.36 9.04
N THR A 296 19.52 21.71 8.03
CA THR A 296 18.89 23.01 7.87
C THR A 296 17.40 22.82 7.60
N ARG A 297 16.62 23.90 7.69
CA ARG A 297 15.18 23.86 7.35
C ARG A 297 14.91 23.39 5.92
N ASN A 298 15.91 23.42 5.04
CA ASN A 298 15.77 23.05 3.63
C ASN A 298 16.42 21.72 3.28
N ARG A 299 17.25 21.16 4.17
CA ARG A 299 18.03 19.94 3.91
C ARG A 299 18.35 19.21 5.20
N VAL A 300 18.12 17.90 5.21
CA VAL A 300 18.56 17.00 6.29
C VAL A 300 19.30 15.83 5.66
N GLU A 301 20.52 15.60 6.10
CA GLU A 301 21.33 14.44 5.73
C GLU A 301 21.73 13.65 6.97
N LEU A 302 21.51 12.34 6.92
CA LEU A 302 21.85 11.45 8.02
C LEU A 302 21.94 10.00 7.56
N ASN A 303 22.56 9.18 8.40
CA ASN A 303 22.55 7.73 8.24
C ASN A 303 21.80 7.06 9.38
N PHE A 304 21.06 6.01 9.04
CA PHE A 304 20.57 5.03 10.00
C PHE A 304 21.47 3.81 9.96
N LEU A 305 22.09 3.47 11.09
CA LEU A 305 23.09 2.39 11.22
C LEU A 305 22.63 1.35 12.25
N LYS A 306 23.24 0.16 12.21
CA LYS A 306 23.07 -0.87 13.26
C LYS A 306 23.55 -0.41 14.64
#